data_AF-A0A0X8VA54-F1
#
_entry.id   AF-A0A0X8VA54-F1
#
_cell.length_a   1.000
_cell.length_b   1.000
_cell.length_c   1.000
_cell.angle_alpha   90.00
_cell.angle_beta   90.00
_cell.angle_gamma   90.00
#
_symmetry.space_group_name_H-M   'P 1'
#
loop_
_entity.id
_entity.type
_entity.pdbx_description
1 polymer ?
#
loop_
_entity_poly.entity_id
_entity_poly.type
_entity_poly.pdbx_seq_one_letter_code
_entity_poly.pdbx_strand_id
1 'polypeptide(L)' 'MKCPYCNHVMKRGHIQSGNLLSWTPEGESSTGVSRWSKSPNSIVLANCSLLSGSAVDAFYCPNCKKIIINVDNQNEFTL' A
#
# COMPACT_ATOMS: atom_id res chain seq x y z
N MET A 1 11.34 4.46 -11.35
CA MET A 1 10.76 5.70 -10.80
C MET A 1 11.86 6.61 -10.30
N LYS A 2 11.72 7.94 -10.44
CA LYS A 2 12.60 8.95 -9.83
C LYS A 2 11.94 9.47 -8.55
N CYS A 3 12.72 9.64 -7.48
CA CYS A 3 12.21 10.16 -6.22
C CYS A 3 11.78 11.63 -6.39
N PRO A 4 10.53 12.00 -6.07
CA PRO A 4 10.04 13.37 -6.26
C PRO A 4 10.67 14.38 -5.30
N TYR A 5 11.38 13.90 -4.26
CA TYR A 5 12.02 14.75 -3.25
C TYR A 5 13.49 15.05 -3.53
N CYS A 6 14.18 14.18 -4.28
CA CYS A 6 15.64 14.33 -4.50
C CYS A 6 16.11 13.88 -5.88
N ASN A 7 15.20 13.53 -6.80
CA ASN A 7 15.47 13.06 -8.16
C ASN A 7 16.39 11.83 -8.29
N HIS A 8 16.67 11.12 -7.19
CA HIS A 8 17.46 9.89 -7.23
C HIS A 8 16.63 8.72 -7.79
N VAL A 9 17.30 7.74 -8.40
CA VAL A 9 16.63 6.52 -8.88
C VAL A 9 16.15 5.69 -7.69
N MET A 10 14.87 5.27 -7.72
CA MET A 10 14.28 4.47 -6.65
C MET A 10 14.39 2.98 -6.95
N LYS A 11 14.50 2.17 -5.89
CA LYS A 11 14.49 0.70 -5.94
C LYS A 11 13.04 0.20 -5.89
N ARG A 12 12.65 -0.69 -6.81
CA ARG A 12 11.34 -1.37 -6.76
C ARG A 12 11.39 -2.51 -5.75
N GLY A 13 10.30 -2.74 -5.04
CA GLY A 13 10.06 -3.87 -4.15
C GLY A 13 8.55 -4.04 -3.91
N HIS A 14 8.18 -4.84 -2.91
CA HIS A 14 6.79 -5.03 -2.52
C HIS A 14 6.61 -4.95 -1.00
N ILE A 15 5.41 -4.58 -0.57
CA ILE A 15 4.95 -4.66 0.82
C ILE A 15 3.85 -5.71 0.88
N GLN A 16 3.92 -6.60 1.87
CA GLN A 16 3.00 -7.72 2.03
C GLN A 16 2.40 -7.76 3.43
N SER A 17 1.14 -8.19 3.52
CA SER A 17 0.42 -8.42 4.77
C SER A 17 -0.59 -9.55 4.59
N GLY A 18 -0.85 -10.33 5.64
CA GLY A 18 -1.95 -11.31 5.64
C GLY A 18 -3.34 -10.65 5.69
N ASN A 19 -3.41 -9.41 6.15
CA ASN A 19 -4.62 -8.60 6.23
C ASN A 19 -4.68 -7.58 5.09
N LEU A 20 -5.80 -6.87 4.99
CA LEU A 20 -5.95 -5.68 4.15
C LEU A 20 -4.82 -4.68 4.45
N LEU A 21 -4.17 -4.22 3.40
CA LEU A 21 -3.17 -3.16 3.49
C LEU A 21 -3.85 -1.84 3.12
N SER A 22 -3.96 -0.93 4.08
CA SER A 22 -4.55 0.41 3.88
C SER A 22 -3.73 1.49 4.54
N TRP A 23 -3.79 2.71 3.98
CA TRP A 23 -3.42 3.92 4.69
C TRP A 23 -4.65 4.46 5.42
N THR A 24 -4.50 4.69 6.72
CA THR A 24 -5.56 5.22 7.58
C THR A 24 -5.23 6.69 7.89
N PRO A 25 -6.18 7.62 7.72
CA PRO A 25 -5.99 9.00 8.11
C PRO A 25 -5.59 9.14 9.58
N GLU A 26 -4.80 10.17 9.88
CA GLU A 26 -4.44 10.51 11.25
C GLU A 26 -5.70 10.74 12.10
N GLY A 27 -5.73 10.17 13.32
CA GLY A 27 -6.87 10.24 14.22
C GLY A 27 -7.97 9.19 13.98
N GLU A 28 -7.88 8.41 12.90
CA GLU A 28 -8.79 7.29 12.66
C GLU A 28 -8.16 5.93 13.01
N SER A 29 -9.00 4.92 13.21
CA SER A 29 -8.57 3.54 13.44
C SER A 29 -9.48 2.54 12.72
N SER A 30 -8.99 1.31 12.53
CA SER A 30 -9.81 0.22 12.00
C SER A 30 -10.84 -0.20 13.05
N THR A 31 -12.12 0.01 12.77
CA THR A 31 -13.20 -0.46 13.62
C THR A 31 -13.57 -1.89 13.21
N GLY A 32 -12.94 -2.90 13.82
CA GLY A 32 -13.31 -4.31 13.65
C GLY A 32 -12.14 -5.28 13.82
N VAL A 33 -12.47 -6.57 13.95
CA VAL A 33 -11.52 -7.68 14.15
C VAL A 33 -11.28 -8.52 12.90
N SER A 34 -11.88 -8.13 11.77
CA SER A 34 -11.73 -8.88 10.53
C SER A 34 -10.43 -8.48 9.81
N ARG A 35 -9.91 -9.39 9.01
CA ARG A 35 -8.75 -9.13 8.14
C ARG A 35 -9.02 -8.08 7.04
N TRP A 36 -10.27 -7.61 6.86
CA TRP A 36 -10.63 -6.51 5.96
C TRP A 36 -11.03 -5.23 6.69
N SER A 37 -10.92 -5.19 8.02
CA SER A 37 -11.29 -4.02 8.81
C SER A 37 -10.44 -2.81 8.43
N LYS A 38 -11.13 -1.70 8.13
CA LYS A 38 -10.53 -0.40 7.80
C LYS A 38 -11.40 0.73 8.33
N SER A 39 -10.86 1.93 8.45
CA SER A 39 -11.69 3.11 8.70
C SER A 39 -12.51 3.49 7.45
N PRO A 40 -13.62 4.23 7.59
CA PRO A 40 -14.41 4.69 6.45
C PRO A 40 -13.58 5.45 5.40
N ASN A 41 -12.64 6.27 5.86
CA ASN A 41 -11.81 7.12 5.01
C ASN A 41 -10.44 6.49 4.66
N SER A 42 -10.22 5.22 5.00
CA SER A 42 -9.00 4.51 4.65
C SER A 42 -8.86 4.32 3.14
N ILE A 43 -7.65 4.57 2.62
CA ILE A 43 -7.24 4.28 1.24
C ILE A 43 -6.68 2.85 1.19
N VAL A 44 -7.29 1.99 0.37
CA VAL A 44 -6.80 0.62 0.17
C VAL A 44 -5.57 0.65 -0.73
N LEU A 45 -4.47 0.04 -0.28
CA LEU A 45 -3.19 0.04 -0.99
C LEU A 45 -3.00 -1.21 -1.86
N ALA A 46 -3.69 -2.31 -1.53
CA ALA A 46 -3.64 -3.56 -2.27
C ALA A 46 -4.96 -4.32 -2.21
N ASN A 47 -5.29 -5.03 -3.29
CA ASN A 47 -6.30 -6.08 -3.26
C ASN A 47 -5.92 -7.17 -2.23
N CYS A 48 -6.86 -7.50 -1.35
CA CYS A 48 -6.69 -8.54 -0.33
C CYS A 48 -7.46 -9.79 -0.74
N SER A 49 -6.76 -10.83 -1.18
CA SER A 49 -7.39 -12.11 -1.56
C SER A 49 -7.50 -13.05 -0.36
N LEU A 50 -8.52 -13.91 -0.35
CA LEU A 50 -8.73 -14.92 0.70
C LEU A 50 -7.52 -15.82 0.94
N LEU A 51 -6.81 -16.20 -0.13
CA LEU A 51 -5.73 -17.18 -0.07
C LEU A 51 -4.33 -16.58 0.09
N SER A 52 -4.08 -15.39 -0.45
CA SER A 52 -2.72 -14.84 -0.57
C SER A 52 -2.48 -13.53 0.20
N GLY A 53 -3.49 -13.02 0.91
CA GLY A 53 -3.36 -11.75 1.64
C GLY A 53 -3.30 -10.56 0.69
N SER A 54 -2.57 -9.51 1.09
CA SER A 54 -2.40 -8.27 0.34
C SER A 54 -0.94 -8.05 -0.02
N ALA A 55 -0.69 -7.63 -1.26
CA ALA A 55 0.64 -7.24 -1.72
C ALA A 55 0.55 -6.00 -2.64
N VAL A 56 1.42 -5.01 -2.44
CA VAL A 56 1.53 -3.85 -3.34
C VAL A 56 2.96 -3.63 -3.76
N ASP A 57 3.16 -3.29 -5.03
CA ASP A 57 4.42 -2.76 -5.52
C ASP A 57 4.73 -1.40 -4.88
N ALA A 58 5.97 -1.21 -4.47
CA ALA A 58 6.43 0.03 -3.86
C ALA A 58 7.82 0.41 -4.36
N PHE A 59 8.12 1.70 -4.26
CA PHE A 59 9.41 2.27 -4.63
C PHE A 59 10.09 2.87 -3.41
N TYR A 60 11.28 2.38 -3.08
CA TYR A 60 12.11 2.88 -2.00
C TYR A 60 13.21 3.80 -2.51
N CYS A 61 13.28 5.03 -1.97
CA CYS A 61 14.40 5.93 -2.23
C CYS A 61 15.52 5.69 -1.19
N PRO A 62 16.71 5.21 -1.60
CA PRO A 62 17.79 4.94 -0.67
C PRO A 62 18.39 6.21 -0.05
N ASN A 63 18.20 7.37 -0.67
CA ASN A 63 18.69 8.66 -0.16
C ASN A 63 17.72 9.25 0.88
N CYS A 64 16.47 9.52 0.49
CA CYS A 64 15.46 10.12 1.38
C CYS A 64 14.87 9.16 2.43
N LYS A 65 15.12 7.85 2.31
CA LYS A 65 14.53 6.79 3.14
C LYS A 65 12.99 6.77 3.10
N LYS A 66 12.40 7.21 1.98
CA LYS A 66 10.95 7.24 1.76
C LYS A 66 10.52 6.08 0.87
N ILE A 67 9.32 5.57 1.13
CA ILE A 67 8.62 4.61 0.28
C ILE A 67 7.47 5.35 -0.42
N ILE A 68 7.26 5.08 -1.71
CA ILE A 68 6.13 5.57 -2.49
C ILE A 68 5.37 4.39 -3.04
N ILE A 69 4.05 4.47 -2.94
CA ILE A 69 3.09 3.48 -3.42
C ILE A 69 2.12 4.23 -4.33
N ASN A 70 1.87 3.69 -5.53
CA ASN A 70 0.84 4.22 -6.42
C ASN A 70 -0.48 3.52 -6.10
N VAL A 71 -1.51 4.29 -5.81
CA VAL A 71 -2.82 3.77 -5.39
C VAL A 71 -3.70 3.39 -6.59
N ASP A 72 -3.50 4.04 -7.74
CA ASP A 72 -4.39 3.93 -8.90
C ASP A 72 -4.25 2.64 -9.73
N ASN A 73 -3.29 1.77 -9.41
CA ASN A 73 -2.98 0.56 -10.19
C ASN A 73 -3.75 -0.70 -9.75
N GLN A 74 -4.88 -0.58 -9.06
CA GLN A 74 -5.61 -1.75 -8.52
C GLN A 74 -6.65 -2.37 -9.48
N ASN A 75 -6.73 -1.90 -10.74
CA ASN A 75 -7.76 -2.31 -11.72
C ASN A 75 -7.28 -3.28 -12.83
N GLU A 76 -6.22 -4.08 -12.63
CA GLU A 76 -5.75 -5.00 -13.70
C GLU A 76 -5.83 -6.51 -13.41
N PHE A 77 -6.53 -6.95 -12.36
CA PHE A 77 -6.85 -8.38 -12.21
C PHE A 77 -8.28 -8.59 -11.75
N THR A 78 -9.22 -8.38 -12.67
CA THR A 78 -10.52 -9.06 -12.65
C THR A 78 -10.32 -10.41 -13.34
N LEU A 79 -10.48 -11.52 -12.59
CA LEU A 79 -10.77 -12.84 -13.16
C LEU A 79 -12.26 -13.09 -13.00
#